data_AF-A0A3E0RJF5-F1
#
_entry.id   AF-A0A3E0RJF5-F1
#
_cell.length_a   1.000
_cell.length_b   1.000
_cell.length_c   1.000
_cell.angle_alpha   90.00
_cell.angle_beta   90.00
_cell.angle_gamma   90.00
#
_symmetry.space_group_name_H-M   'P 1'
#
loop_
_entity.id
_entity.type
_entity.pdbx_description
1 polymer ?
#
loop_
_entity_poly.entity_id
_entity_poly.type
_entity_poly.pdbx_seq_one_letter_code
_entity_poly.pdbx_strand_id
1 'polypeptide(L)'
;MSNKPLNIGEEARVQMPMKTVASLIVIVAMGVWGYFGIVEKLNQHSTRLELMEKDLTENTDFRIKWPRGQLGSLPADSEQFMMIEDLYKTTDKLNAHIESMALNKVNIEFLRKQMDKVLVDIEKLKDQNREMKYTNGSSH
;
A
#
# COMPACT_ATOMS: atom_id res chain seq x y z
N MET A 1 76.50 -20.23 -45.36
CA MET A 1 76.83 -18.88 -45.85
C MET A 1 76.50 -17.87 -44.75
N SER A 2 77.54 -17.20 -44.25
CA SER A 2 77.57 -15.91 -43.53
C SER A 2 76.63 -15.65 -42.34
N ASN A 3 77.09 -15.97 -41.13
CA ASN A 3 76.71 -15.24 -39.90
C ASN A 3 77.44 -13.88 -39.94
N LYS A 4 76.77 -12.85 -40.45
CA LYS A 4 77.29 -11.47 -40.41
C LYS A 4 76.71 -10.79 -39.15
N PRO A 5 77.52 -10.24 -38.24
CA PRO A 5 77.01 -9.59 -37.04
C PRO A 5 76.18 -8.36 -37.40
N LEU A 6 74.99 -8.24 -36.80
CA LEU A 6 74.15 -7.04 -36.85
C LEU A 6 74.86 -5.92 -36.10
N ASN A 7 75.52 -5.03 -36.84
CA ASN A 7 76.08 -3.80 -36.28
C ASN A 7 74.93 -2.84 -35.98
N ILE A 8 74.51 -2.79 -34.72
CA ILE A 8 73.57 -1.78 -34.23
C ILE A 8 74.36 -0.50 -34.02
N GLY A 9 74.40 0.36 -35.04
CA GLY A 9 74.81 1.75 -34.86
C GLY A 9 73.76 2.46 -33.99
N GLU A 10 74.21 3.32 -33.08
CA GLU A 10 73.39 4.12 -32.14
C GLU A 10 72.41 5.08 -32.85
N GLU A 11 72.47 5.14 -34.19
CA GLU A 11 71.64 5.93 -35.10
C GLU A 11 70.78 5.05 -36.04
N ALA A 12 70.54 3.78 -35.69
CA ALA A 12 69.53 2.98 -36.37
C ALA A 12 68.14 3.58 -36.07
N ARG A 13 67.77 4.63 -36.81
CA ARG A 13 66.39 5.15 -36.88
C ARG A 13 65.54 3.94 -37.25
N VAL A 14 64.87 3.38 -36.25
CA VAL A 14 64.06 2.17 -36.37
C VAL A 14 62.89 2.51 -37.29
N GLN A 15 63.13 2.48 -38.61
CA GLN A 15 62.11 2.65 -39.64
C GLN A 15 61.35 1.33 -39.69
N MET A 16 60.49 1.11 -38.69
CA MET A 16 59.47 0.08 -38.84
C MET A 16 58.52 0.52 -39.96
N PRO A 17 58.07 -0.41 -40.81
CA PRO A 17 57.07 -0.09 -41.82
C PRO A 17 55.81 0.46 -41.15
N MET A 18 55.40 1.67 -41.55
CA MET A 18 54.30 2.43 -40.93
C MET A 18 52.98 1.62 -40.85
N LYS A 19 52.78 0.66 -41.76
CA LYS A 19 51.63 -0.26 -41.76
C LYS A 19 51.62 -1.21 -40.54
N THR A 20 52.79 -1.67 -40.10
CA THR A 20 52.92 -2.53 -38.91
C THR A 20 52.67 -1.75 -37.63
N VAL A 21 53.17 -0.52 -37.55
CA VAL A 21 52.90 0.38 -36.42
C VAL A 21 51.40 0.72 -36.35
N ALA A 22 50.78 1.06 -37.47
CA ALA A 22 49.33 1.33 -37.53
C ALA A 22 48.50 0.10 -37.13
N SER A 23 48.85 -1.10 -37.60
CA SER A 23 48.17 -2.34 -37.22
C SER A 23 48.26 -2.62 -35.71
N LEU A 24 49.43 -2.37 -35.12
CA LEU A 24 49.65 -2.60 -33.69
C LEU A 24 48.84 -1.61 -32.83
N ILE A 25 48.75 -0.35 -33.25
CA ILE A 25 47.89 0.66 -32.62
C ILE A 25 46.42 0.25 -32.65
N VAL A 26 45.92 -0.23 -33.78
CA VAL A 26 44.51 -0.65 -33.93
C VAL A 26 44.18 -1.85 -33.03
N ILE A 27 45.08 -2.84 -32.93
CA ILE A 27 44.91 -4.00 -32.04
C ILE A 27 44.87 -3.55 -30.57
N VAL A 28 45.80 -2.69 -30.16
CA VAL A 28 45.84 -2.16 -28.79
C VAL A 28 44.60 -1.34 -28.50
N ALA A 29 44.14 -0.50 -29.43
CA ALA A 29 42.94 0.31 -29.27
C ALA A 29 41.68 -0.55 -29.08
N MET A 30 41.51 -1.63 -29.86
CA MET A 30 40.40 -2.57 -29.68
C MET A 30 40.50 -3.34 -28.36
N GLY A 31 41.72 -3.73 -27.95
CA GLY A 31 41.94 -4.41 -26.67
C GLY A 31 41.59 -3.54 -25.47
N VAL A 32 42.01 -2.27 -25.49
CA VAL A 32 41.70 -1.29 -24.44
C VAL A 32 40.20 -1.00 -24.40
N TRP A 33 39.56 -0.79 -25.56
CA TRP A 33 38.11 -0.56 -25.63
C TRP A 33 37.30 -1.75 -25.11
N GLY A 34 37.65 -2.98 -25.53
CA GLY A 34 37.00 -4.19 -25.05
C GLY A 34 37.19 -4.42 -23.55
N TYR A 35 38.42 -4.20 -23.05
CA TYR A 35 38.72 -4.34 -21.63
C TYR A 35 37.90 -3.36 -20.77
N PHE A 36 37.91 -2.07 -21.11
CA PHE A 36 37.12 -1.08 -20.37
C PHE A 36 35.62 -1.32 -20.44
N GLY A 37 35.08 -1.74 -21.59
CA GLY A 37 33.66 -2.07 -21.73
C GLY A 37 33.23 -3.28 -20.89
N ILE A 38 34.10 -4.29 -20.75
CA ILE A 38 33.83 -5.44 -19.87
C ILE A 38 33.90 -5.03 -18.40
N VAL A 39 34.93 -4.27 -18.02
CA VAL A 39 35.11 -3.81 -16.64
C VAL A 39 33.96 -2.94 -16.16
N GLU A 40 33.46 -2.02 -17.01
CA GLU A 40 32.31 -1.19 -16.68
C GLU A 40 31.05 -2.03 -16.44
N LYS A 41 30.74 -2.97 -17.35
CA LYS A 41 29.59 -3.87 -17.18
C LYS A 41 29.73 -4.76 -15.95
N LEU A 42 30.93 -5.23 -15.66
CA LEU A 42 31.20 -6.04 -14.47
C LEU A 42 30.93 -5.24 -13.19
N ASN A 43 31.35 -3.99 -13.12
CA ASN A 43 31.09 -3.11 -11.98
C ASN A 43 29.59 -2.82 -11.81
N GLN A 44 28.86 -2.58 -12.90
CA GLN A 44 27.40 -2.41 -12.87
C GLN A 44 26.69 -3.67 -12.37
N HIS A 45 27.10 -4.84 -12.86
CA HIS A 45 26.56 -6.13 -12.43
C HIS A 45 26.87 -6.42 -10.96
N SER A 46 28.09 -6.13 -10.51
CA SER A 46 28.50 -6.27 -9.11
C SER A 46 27.62 -5.44 -8.18
N THR A 47 27.39 -4.17 -8.53
CA THR A 47 26.52 -3.27 -7.75
C THR A 47 25.08 -3.78 -7.72
N ARG A 48 24.57 -4.26 -8.85
CA ARG A 48 23.22 -4.84 -8.93
C ARG A 48 23.08 -6.09 -8.07
N LEU A 49 24.08 -6.96 -8.07
CA LEU A 49 24.08 -8.17 -7.26
C LEU A 49 24.09 -7.84 -5.76
N GLU A 50 24.91 -6.87 -5.35
CA GLU A 50 24.94 -6.41 -3.95
C GLU A 50 23.57 -5.84 -3.50
N LEU A 51 22.92 -5.04 -4.35
CA LEU A 51 21.57 -4.54 -4.08
C LEU A 51 20.56 -5.70 -3.99
N MET A 52 20.61 -6.65 -4.92
CA MET A 52 19.71 -7.81 -4.89
C MET A 52 19.94 -8.71 -3.67
N GLU A 53 21.18 -8.85 -3.20
CA GLU A 53 21.51 -9.59 -1.98
C GLU A 53 20.98 -8.89 -0.73
N LYS A 54 21.11 -7.55 -0.66
CA LYS A 54 20.49 -6.74 0.39
C LYS A 54 18.97 -6.88 0.37
N ASP A 55 18.34 -6.75 -0.79
CA ASP A 55 16.88 -6.90 -0.94
C ASP A 55 16.40 -8.29 -0.48
N LEU A 56 17.14 -9.35 -0.81
CA LEU A 56 16.80 -10.72 -0.39
C LEU A 56 16.94 -10.91 1.13
N THR A 57 17.98 -10.32 1.70
CA THR A 57 18.25 -10.36 3.15
C THR A 57 17.17 -9.58 3.90
N GLU A 58 16.89 -8.35 3.49
CA GLU A 58 15.83 -7.52 4.07
C GLU A 58 14.44 -8.13 3.88
N ASN A 59 14.16 -8.76 2.74
CA ASN A 59 12.90 -9.48 2.51
C ASN A 59 12.76 -10.69 3.45
N THR A 60 13.84 -11.44 3.65
CA THR A 60 13.87 -12.57 4.58
C THR A 60 13.68 -12.09 6.02
N ASP A 61 14.36 -11.00 6.38
CA ASP A 61 14.22 -10.35 7.69
C ASP A 61 12.81 -9.80 7.92
N PHE A 62 12.20 -9.17 6.92
CA PHE A 62 10.81 -8.72 6.97
C PHE A 62 9.88 -9.91 7.20
N ARG A 63 10.01 -10.97 6.40
CA ARG A 63 9.15 -12.15 6.49
C ARG A 63 9.24 -12.85 7.85
N ILE A 64 10.42 -12.84 8.48
CA ILE A 64 10.63 -13.47 9.78
C ILE A 64 10.21 -12.54 10.92
N LYS A 65 10.62 -11.27 10.89
CA LYS A 65 10.46 -10.33 12.01
C LYS A 65 9.08 -9.66 12.02
N TRP A 66 8.42 -9.51 10.88
CA TRP A 66 7.09 -8.88 10.76
C TRP A 66 6.01 -9.62 11.56
N PRO A 67 5.80 -10.95 11.41
CA PRO A 67 4.81 -11.66 12.23
C PRO A 67 5.21 -11.73 13.70
N ARG A 68 6.49 -11.53 14.02
CA ARG A 68 7.05 -11.63 15.37
C ARG A 68 7.06 -10.29 16.12
N GLY A 69 6.69 -9.18 15.47
CA GLY A 69 6.75 -7.84 16.06
C GLY A 69 8.17 -7.40 16.46
N GLN A 70 9.20 -8.02 15.86
CA GLN A 70 10.61 -7.72 16.15
C GLN A 70 11.23 -6.76 15.12
N LEU A 71 10.50 -6.52 14.03
CA LEU A 71 10.74 -5.38 13.15
C LEU A 71 10.08 -4.22 13.88
N GLY A 72 10.86 -3.18 14.24
CA GLY A 72 10.31 -2.01 14.93
C GLY A 72 9.11 -1.42 14.18
N SER A 73 8.37 -0.50 14.80
CA SER A 73 7.24 0.16 14.14
C SER A 73 7.72 0.83 12.85
N LEU A 74 7.36 0.25 11.70
CA LEU A 74 7.50 0.98 10.45
C LEU A 74 6.67 2.27 10.60
N PRO A 75 7.12 3.43 10.06
CA PRO A 75 6.33 4.66 10.15
C PRO A 75 4.89 4.50 9.60
N ALA A 76 4.69 3.59 8.64
CA ALA A 76 3.37 3.20 8.13
C ALA A 76 2.47 2.51 9.17
N ASP A 77 3.05 1.87 10.17
CA ASP A 77 2.32 1.20 11.26
C ASP A 77 1.64 2.24 12.17
N SER A 78 2.29 3.39 12.40
CA SER A 78 1.69 4.48 13.20
C SER A 78 0.48 5.12 12.50
N GLU A 79 0.57 5.34 11.18
CA GLU A 79 -0.57 5.83 10.39
C GLU A 79 -1.68 4.78 10.30
N GLN A 80 -1.32 3.52 10.12
CA GLN A 80 -2.28 2.42 10.10
C GLN A 80 -2.98 2.23 11.45
N PHE A 81 -2.27 2.37 12.58
CA PHE A 81 -2.87 2.34 13.91
C PHE A 81 -3.83 3.52 14.13
N MET A 82 -3.48 4.72 13.66
CA MET A 82 -4.37 5.88 13.74
C MET A 82 -5.66 5.66 12.93
N MET A 83 -5.55 5.09 11.72
CA MET A 83 -6.72 4.74 10.91
C MET A 83 -7.58 3.66 11.60
N ILE A 84 -6.96 2.63 12.17
CA ILE A 84 -7.67 1.58 12.91
C ILE A 84 -8.38 2.16 14.14
N GLU A 85 -7.76 3.09 14.85
CA GLU A 85 -8.37 3.77 16.00
C GLU A 85 -9.61 4.58 15.58
N ASP A 86 -9.52 5.33 14.47
CA ASP A 86 -10.65 6.10 13.95
C ASP A 86 -11.80 5.19 13.48
N LEU A 87 -11.46 4.07 12.81
CA LEU A 87 -12.43 3.05 12.44
C LEU A 87 -13.12 2.45 13.66
N TYR A 88 -12.36 2.13 14.71
CA TYR A 88 -12.93 1.59 15.95
C TYR A 88 -13.90 2.58 16.61
N LYS A 89 -13.51 3.86 16.73
CA LYS A 89 -14.40 4.92 17.26
C LYS A 89 -15.65 5.10 16.40
N THR A 90 -15.52 4.96 15.08
CA THR A 90 -16.66 5.05 14.16
C THR A 90 -17.60 3.86 14.32
N THR A 91 -17.07 2.64 14.47
CA THR A 91 -17.87 1.45 14.75
C THR A 91 -18.61 1.56 16.08
N ASP A 92 -17.97 2.09 17.13
CA ASP A 92 -18.61 2.28 18.44
C ASP A 92 -19.77 3.28 18.38
N LYS A 93 -19.58 4.43 17.70
CA LYS A 93 -20.66 5.40 17.43
C LYS A 93 -21.80 4.78 16.62
N LEU A 94 -21.48 3.93 15.65
CA LEU A 94 -22.48 3.22 14.84
C LEU A 94 -23.31 2.27 15.71
N ASN A 95 -22.67 1.50 16.59
CA ASN A 95 -23.36 0.60 17.51
C ASN A 95 -24.30 1.38 18.45
N ALA A 96 -23.83 2.48 19.07
CA ALA A 96 -24.67 3.34 19.90
C ALA A 96 -25.87 3.93 19.12
N HIS A 97 -25.65 4.29 17.85
CA HIS A 97 -26.73 4.78 17.00
C HIS A 97 -27.76 3.68 16.69
N ILE A 98 -27.32 2.46 16.37
CA ILE A 98 -28.19 1.30 16.13
C ILE A 98 -29.03 0.98 17.38
N GLU A 99 -28.42 0.97 18.57
CA GLU A 99 -29.13 0.76 19.83
C GLU A 99 -30.20 1.85 20.07
N SER A 100 -29.87 3.11 19.81
CA SER A 100 -30.83 4.22 19.90
C SER A 100 -32.00 4.06 18.93
N MET A 101 -31.74 3.58 17.71
CA MET A 101 -32.77 3.33 16.70
C MET A 101 -33.69 2.17 17.10
N ALA A 102 -33.14 1.11 17.71
CA ALA A 102 -33.93 0.00 18.22
C ALA A 102 -34.88 0.44 19.33
N LEU A 103 -34.40 1.25 20.27
CA LEU A 103 -35.24 1.83 21.35
C LEU A 103 -36.32 2.76 20.78
N ASN A 104 -35.98 3.61 19.81
CA ASN A 104 -36.95 4.47 19.15
C ASN A 104 -38.04 3.66 18.42
N LYS A 105 -37.67 2.56 17.76
CA LYS A 105 -38.64 1.66 17.10
C LYS A 105 -39.64 1.08 18.11
N VAL A 106 -39.17 0.57 19.25
CA VAL A 106 -40.04 0.01 20.30
C VAL A 106 -40.96 1.08 20.88
N ASN A 107 -40.45 2.28 21.14
CA ASN A 107 -41.24 3.39 21.65
C ASN A 107 -42.32 3.83 20.65
N ILE A 108 -42.00 3.90 19.36
CA ILE A 108 -42.97 4.23 18.31
C ILE A 108 -44.06 3.15 18.22
N GLU A 109 -43.71 1.86 18.29
CA GLU A 109 -44.70 0.77 18.29
C GLU A 109 -45.63 0.85 19.52
N PHE A 110 -45.08 1.19 20.69
CA PHE A 110 -45.88 1.39 21.91
C PHE A 110 -46.81 2.59 21.79
N LEU A 111 -46.32 3.74 21.31
CA LEU A 111 -47.13 4.94 21.08
C LEU A 111 -48.26 4.68 20.07
N ARG A 112 -47.98 3.93 19.00
CA ARG A 112 -49.02 3.52 18.03
C ARG A 112 -50.13 2.71 18.68
N LYS A 113 -49.79 1.67 19.45
CA LYS A 113 -50.79 0.86 20.17
C LYS A 113 -51.63 1.67 21.15
N GLN A 114 -51.00 2.60 21.88
CA GLN A 114 -51.73 3.50 22.76
C GLN A 114 -52.66 4.42 21.97
N MET A 115 -52.21 4.90 20.81
CA MET A 115 -53.04 5.73 19.95
C MET A 115 -54.26 4.98 19.43
N ASP A 116 -54.09 3.72 19.01
CA ASP A 116 -55.20 2.86 18.59
C ASP A 116 -56.23 2.69 19.72
N LYS A 117 -55.78 2.47 20.95
CA LYS A 117 -56.68 2.38 22.12
C LYS A 117 -57.43 3.70 22.35
N VAL A 118 -56.73 4.83 22.32
CA VAL A 118 -57.33 6.15 22.51
C VAL A 118 -58.37 6.44 21.43
N LEU A 119 -58.13 6.07 20.17
CA LEU A 119 -59.12 6.21 19.09
C LEU A 119 -60.38 5.40 19.38
N VAL A 120 -60.24 4.14 19.83
CA VAL A 120 -61.37 3.30 20.23
C VAL A 120 -62.14 3.90 21.41
N ASP A 121 -61.42 4.43 22.40
CA ASP A 121 -62.05 5.05 23.57
C ASP A 121 -62.78 6.36 23.19
N ILE A 122 -62.24 7.13 22.24
CA ILE A 122 -62.93 8.31 21.67
C ILE A 122 -64.20 7.89 20.93
N GLU A 123 -64.19 6.81 20.15
CA GLU A 123 -65.39 6.28 19.47
C GLU A 123 -66.46 5.87 20.48
N LYS A 124 -66.10 5.12 21.53
CA LYS A 124 -67.04 4.75 22.59
C LYS A 124 -67.62 5.96 23.31
N LEU A 125 -66.80 6.96 23.66
CA LEU A 125 -67.28 8.20 24.29
C LEU A 125 -68.21 8.99 23.36
N LYS A 126 -67.93 9.00 22.06
CA LYS A 126 -68.80 9.63 21.06
C LYS A 126 -70.16 8.92 20.98
N ASP A 127 -70.18 7.60 20.97
CA ASP A 127 -71.41 6.80 20.93
C ASP A 127 -72.23 6.96 22.22
N GLN A 128 -71.58 6.90 23.40
CA GLN A 128 -72.23 7.17 24.69
C GLN A 128 -72.82 8.59 24.75
N ASN A 129 -72.09 9.60 24.26
CA ASN A 129 -72.59 10.97 24.19
C ASN A 129 -73.79 11.10 23.22
N ARG A 130 -73.79 10.32 22.13
CA ARG A 130 -74.90 10.25 21.19
C ARG A 130 -76.13 9.61 21.84
N GLU A 131 -75.99 8.50 22.55
CA GLU A 131 -77.07 7.84 23.30
C GLU A 131 -77.66 8.76 24.38
N MET A 132 -76.82 9.46 25.15
CA MET A 132 -77.27 10.42 26.17
C MET A 132 -78.10 11.57 25.56
N LYS A 133 -77.78 12.03 24.35
CA LYS A 133 -78.61 13.04 23.66
C LYS A 133 -79.97 12.50 23.25
N TYR A 134 -80.09 11.23 22.88
CA TYR A 134 -81.36 10.63 22.48
C TYR A 134 -82.26 10.30 23.68
N THR A 135 -81.70 9.90 24.81
CA THR A 135 -82.48 9.61 26.03
C THR A 135 -82.99 10.86 26.74
N ASN A 136 -82.25 11.97 26.66
CA ASN A 136 -82.65 13.25 27.28
C ASN A 136 -83.66 14.06 26.44
N GLY A 137 -84.02 13.59 25.24
CA GLY A 137 -85.04 14.20 24.37
C GLY A 137 -86.39 13.48 24.35
N SER A 138 -86.56 12.37 25.08
CA SER A 138 -87.81 11.58 25.12
C SER A 138 -88.62 11.75 26.42
N SER A 139 -88.41 12.86 27.14
CA SER A 139 -89.26 13.27 28.25
C SER A 139 -90.00 14.56 27.88
N HIS A 140 -90.98 14.42 26.98
CA HIS A 140 -92.20 15.22 26.92
C HIS A 140 -93.24 14.51 26.05
#